data_AF-A0AAW1WB53-F1
#
_entry.id   AF-A0AAW1WB53-F1
#
_cell.length_a   1.000
_cell.length_b   1.000
_cell.length_c   1.000
_cell.angle_alpha   90.00
_cell.angle_beta   90.00
_cell.angle_gamma   90.00
#
_symmetry.space_group_name_H-M   'P 1'
#
loop_
_entity.id
_entity.type
_entity.pdbx_description
1 polymer ?
#
loop_
_entity_poly.entity_id
_entity_poly.type
_entity_poly.pdbx_seq_one_letter_code
_entity_poly.pdbx_strand_id
1 'polypeptide(L)' 'MMAAGCRLPACVITDGLLFPCAVDVAEDMGLPIFSYNVAYARYLWTCLCLPTLIEQGQIPFQDDDMEWKAFCDA' A
#
# COMPACT_ATOMS: atom_id res chain seq x y z
N MET A 1 8.12 10.98 -32.72
CA MET A 1 6.87 10.76 -33.49
C MET A 1 5.87 10.09 -32.55
N MET A 2 5.05 10.87 -31.83
CA MET A 2 3.96 10.33 -31.00
C MET A 2 2.65 10.46 -31.80
N ALA A 3 1.90 9.37 -31.87
CA ALA A 3 0.71 9.23 -32.70
C ALA A 3 -0.43 10.16 -32.27
N ALA A 4 -1.30 10.45 -33.23
CA ALA A 4 -2.42 11.38 -33.16
C ALA A 4 -3.33 11.19 -31.93
N GLY A 5 -3.70 12.31 -31.30
CA GLY A 5 -4.92 12.44 -30.48
C GLY A 5 -4.90 11.93 -29.03
N CYS A 6 -3.88 11.20 -28.59
CA CYS A 6 -3.83 10.69 -27.22
C CYS A 6 -3.23 11.75 -26.27
N ARG A 7 -4.05 12.38 -25.43
CA ARG A 7 -3.54 13.24 -24.35
C ARG A 7 -2.67 12.40 -23.42
N LEU A 8 -1.52 12.94 -23.02
CA LEU A 8 -0.72 12.32 -21.97
C LEU A 8 -1.59 12.15 -20.70
N PRO A 9 -1.43 11.06 -19.95
CA PRO A 9 -2.12 10.89 -18.68
C PRO A 9 -1.81 12.07 -17.76
N ALA A 10 -2.82 12.56 -17.04
CA ALA A 10 -2.63 13.67 -16.10
C ALA A 10 -2.22 13.21 -14.69
N CYS A 11 -2.47 11.94 -14.36
CA CYS A 11 -2.15 11.33 -13.06
C CYS A 11 -2.12 9.80 -13.17
N VAL A 12 -1.55 9.17 -12.14
CA VAL A 12 -1.59 7.72 -11.90
C VAL A 12 -2.58 7.45 -10.77
N ILE A 13 -3.51 6.53 -10.98
CA ILE A 13 -4.38 6.00 -9.92
C ILE A 13 -4.08 4.51 -9.77
N THR A 14 -3.80 4.08 -8.55
CA THR A 14 -3.39 2.70 -8.26
C THR A 14 -4.13 2.14 -7.06
N ASP A 15 -4.15 0.81 -6.93
CA ASP A 15 -4.53 0.15 -5.68
C ASP A 15 -3.50 0.48 -4.59
N GLY A 16 -3.97 0.74 -3.37
CA GLY A 16 -3.12 1.05 -2.22
C GLY A 16 -2.17 -0.08 -1.81
N LEU A 17 -2.49 -1.33 -2.12
CA LEU A 17 -1.56 -2.46 -1.94
C LEU A 17 -0.41 -2.42 -2.96
N LEU A 18 -0.64 -1.83 -4.13
CA LEU A 18 0.37 -1.66 -5.18
C LEU A 18 1.11 -0.32 -5.07
N PHE A 19 0.84 0.47 -4.02
CA PHE A 19 1.44 1.78 -3.85
C PHE A 19 2.98 1.78 -3.96
N PRO A 20 3.74 0.86 -3.34
CA PRO A 20 5.20 0.87 -3.43
C PRO A 20 5.72 0.80 -4.87
N CYS A 21 5.15 -0.07 -5.71
CA CYS A 21 5.58 -0.22 -7.10
C CYS A 21 5.07 0.91 -8.01
N ALA A 22 3.91 1.47 -7.68
CA ALA A 22 3.29 2.51 -8.50
C ALA A 22 3.93 3.88 -8.32
N VAL A 23 4.55 4.15 -7.16
CA VAL A 23 5.31 5.38 -6.91
C VAL A 23 6.46 5.51 -7.90
N ASP A 24 7.29 4.47 -8.05
CA ASP A 24 8.42 4.48 -8.97
C ASP A 24 7.99 4.81 -10.41
N VAL A 25 6.89 4.19 -10.87
CA VAL A 25 6.33 4.44 -12.21
C VAL A 25 5.83 5.87 -12.36
N ALA A 26 5.18 6.43 -11.33
CA ALA A 26 4.68 7.80 -11.38
C ALA A 26 5.79 8.85 -11.35
N GLU A 27 6.86 8.59 -10.58
CA GLU A 27 8.07 9.42 -10.55
C GLU A 27 8.77 9.43 -11.92
N ASP A 28 8.96 8.27 -12.54
CA ASP A 28 9.54 8.14 -13.89
C ASP A 28 8.74 8.91 -14.95
N MET A 29 7.41 9.00 -14.77
CA MET A 29 6.52 9.75 -15.67
C MET A 29 6.38 11.24 -15.31
N GLY A 30 6.87 11.67 -14.15
CA GLY A 30 6.68 13.03 -13.64
C GLY A 30 5.20 13.37 -13.36
N LEU A 31 4.39 12.38 -13.01
CA LEU A 31 2.95 12.53 -12.82
C LEU A 31 2.55 12.43 -11.34
N PRO A 32 1.51 13.17 -10.90
CA PRO A 32 0.96 12.98 -9.57
C PRO A 32 0.32 11.59 -9.44
N ILE A 33 0.48 10.98 -8.27
CA ILE A 33 -0.07 9.65 -7.95
C ILE A 33 -1.10 9.71 -6.83
N PHE A 34 -2.18 8.95 -7.01
CA PHE A 34 -3.23 8.74 -6.02
C PHE A 34 -3.41 7.24 -5.78
N SER A 35 -3.19 6.80 -4.54
CA SER A 35 -3.47 5.43 -4.10
C SER A 35 -4.89 5.32 -3.58
N TYR A 36 -5.67 4.42 -4.14
CA TYR A 36 -6.98 4.04 -3.62
C TYR A 36 -6.85 2.83 -2.69
N ASN A 37 -7.00 3.06 -1.39
CA ASN A 37 -7.04 1.98 -0.41
C ASN A 37 -8.45 1.39 -0.34
N VAL A 38 -8.61 0.17 -0.87
CA VAL A 38 -9.87 -0.59 -0.80
C VAL A 38 -10.21 -0.95 0.66
N ALA A 39 -9.19 -1.14 1.49
CA ALA A 39 -9.35 -1.42 2.91
C ALA A 39 -9.70 -0.15 3.71
N TYR A 40 -10.48 -0.32 4.79
CA TYR A 40 -10.92 0.78 5.67
C TYR A 40 -9.75 1.67 6.14
N ALA A 41 -9.99 2.96 6.38
CA ALA A 41 -8.96 3.90 6.84
C ALA A 41 -8.16 3.42 8.07
N ARG A 42 -8.79 2.62 8.95
CA ARG A 42 -8.14 1.98 10.11
C ARG A 42 -7.05 0.97 9.71
N TYR A 43 -7.25 0.21 8.65
CA TYR A 43 -6.25 -0.72 8.13
C TYR A 43 -4.99 0.02 7.67
N LEU A 44 -5.17 1.07 6.86
CA LEU A 44 -4.05 1.88 6.37
C LEU A 44 -3.26 2.47 7.53
N TRP A 45 -3.95 3.02 8.54
CA TRP A 45 -3.30 3.56 9.73
C TRP A 45 -2.46 2.51 10.46
N THR A 46 -3.00 1.31 10.67
CA THR A 46 -2.24 0.20 11.27
C THR A 46 -0.98 -0.12 10.46
N CYS A 47 -1.10 -0.23 9.12
CA CYS A 47 0.04 -0.49 8.25
C CYS A 47 1.11 0.60 8.33
N LEU A 48 0.72 1.86 8.45
CA LEU A 48 1.66 2.98 8.61
C LEU A 48 2.36 2.97 9.98
N CYS A 49 1.72 2.45 11.02
CA CYS A 49 2.31 2.31 12.34
C CYS A 49 3.18 1.04 12.49
N LEU A 50 3.02 0.04 11.62
CA LEU A 50 3.73 -1.24 11.72
C LEU A 50 5.26 -1.10 11.84
N PRO A 51 5.96 -0.31 11.02
CA PRO A 51 7.42 -0.18 11.13
C PRO A 51 7.86 0.28 12.51
N THR A 52 7.23 1.32 13.05
CA THR A 52 7.51 1.84 14.40
C THR A 52 7.24 0.79 15.48
N LEU A 53 6.14 0.04 15.37
CA LEU A 53 5.79 -0.99 16.34
C LEU A 53 6.78 -2.16 16.32
N ILE A 54 7.29 -2.53 15.14
CA ILE A 54 8.33 -3.55 14.96
C ILE A 54 9.66 -3.06 15.56
N GLU A 55 10.08 -1.84 15.24
CA GLU A 55 11.31 -1.25 15.78
C GLU A 55 11.31 -1.14 17.30
N GLN A 56 10.14 -0.90 17.89
CA GLN A 56 9.95 -0.83 19.34
C GLN A 56 9.79 -2.22 19.99
N GLY A 57 9.79 -3.31 19.22
CA GLY A 57 9.59 -4.67 19.72
C GLY A 57 8.18 -4.92 20.28
N GLN A 58 7.20 -4.08 19.94
CA GLN A 58 5.80 -4.29 20.33
C GLN A 58 5.12 -5.37 19.48
N ILE A 59 5.63 -5.60 18.26
CA ILE A 59 5.18 -6.64 17.34
C ILE A 59 6.41 -7.46 16.88
N PRO A 60 6.33 -8.80 16.80
CA PRO A 60 5.19 -9.63 17.22
C PRO A 60 4.97 -9.58 18.73
N PHE A 61 3.70 -9.66 19.15
CA PHE A 61 3.34 -9.72 20.57
C PHE A 61 3.97 -10.96 21.20
N GLN A 62 4.45 -10.83 22.44
CA GLN A 62 5.28 -11.85 23.11
C GLN A 62 4.48 -13.00 23.77
N ASP A 63 3.15 -13.05 23.59
CA ASP A 63 2.28 -14.06 24.22
C ASP A 63 1.49 -14.88 23.18
N ASP A 64 1.05 -16.07 23.60
CA ASP A 64 0.13 -17.00 22.91
C ASP A 64 -1.24 -16.38 22.53
N ASP A 65 -1.44 -15.08 22.76
CA ASP A 65 -2.66 -14.31 22.49
C ASP A 65 -2.95 -14.09 20.99
N MET A 66 -2.02 -14.48 20.11
CA MET A 66 -2.28 -14.54 18.67
C MET A 66 -2.61 -15.97 18.26
N GLU A 67 -3.84 -16.39 18.53
CA GLU A 67 -4.46 -17.56 17.90
C GLU A 67 -4.53 -17.32 16.37
N TRP A 68 -3.42 -17.57 15.65
CA TRP A 68 -3.33 -17.60 14.19
C TRP A 68 -4.16 -18.75 13.56
N LYS A 69 -4.88 -19.54 14.37
CA LYS A 69 -5.67 -20.70 13.92
C LYS A 69 -6.82 -20.37 12.96
N ALA A 70 -7.07 -19.10 12.62
CA ALA A 70 -8.19 -18.73 11.75
C ALA A 70 -7.92 -18.83 10.23
N PHE A 71 -6.66 -18.97 9.78
CA PHE A 71 -6.35 -18.93 8.32
C PHE A 71 -5.86 -20.26 7.71
N CYS A 72 -5.60 -21.29 8.51
CA CYS A 72 -5.12 -22.59 8.01
C CYS A 72 -6.18 -23.71 8.01
N ASP A 73 -7.39 -23.46 8.54
CA ASP A 73 -8.46 -24.47 8.66
C ASP A 73 -9.63 -24.25 7.67
N ALA A 74 -9.40 -23.57 6.53
CA ALA A 74 -10.38 -23.38 5.46
C ALA A 74 -9.94 -24.06 4.16
#